data_AF-A0A7V8YWQ9-F1
#
_entry.id   AF-A0A7V8YWQ9-F1
#
_cell.length_a   1.000
_cell.length_b   1.000
_cell.length_c   1.000
_cell.angle_alpha   90.00
_cell.angle_beta   90.00
_cell.angle_gamma   90.00
#
_symmetry.space_group_name_H-M   'P 1'
#
loop_
_entity.id
_entity.type
_entity.pdbx_description
1 polymer ?
#
loop_
_entity_poly.entity_id
_entity_poly.type
_entity_poly.pdbx_seq_one_letter_code
_entity_poly.pdbx_strand_id
1 'polypeptide(L)' 'MASNEAFIAEIQQEAIATRKMLERIPAEAFDWKPYERSMSMKRLSVLVADMFG' A
#
# COMPACT_ATOMS: atom_id res chain seq x y z
N MET A 1 -18.39 -13.35 16.13
CA MET A 1 -17.65 -12.16 15.69
C MET A 1 -16.20 -12.42 16.05
N ALA A 2 -15.28 -12.36 15.08
CA ALA A 2 -13.85 -12.50 15.38
C ALA A 2 -13.47 -11.48 16.46
N SER A 3 -12.71 -11.89 17.49
CA SER A 3 -12.30 -10.97 18.54
C SER A 3 -11.49 -9.83 17.91
N ASN A 4 -11.58 -8.61 18.47
CA ASN A 4 -10.81 -7.46 17.98
C ASN A 4 -9.30 -7.78 17.86
N GLU A 5 -8.80 -8.68 18.70
CA GLU A 5 -7.41 -9.18 18.66
C GLU A 5 -7.07 -9.92 17.37
N ALA A 6 -7.97 -10.77 16.87
CA ALA A 6 -7.76 -11.49 15.62
C ALA A 6 -7.72 -10.53 14.42
N PHE A 7 -8.59 -9.52 14.41
CA PHE A 7 -8.58 -8.49 13.36
C PHE A 7 -7.33 -7.60 13.42
N ILE A 8 -6.87 -7.23 14.62
CA ILE A 8 -5.61 -6.49 14.80
C ILE A 8 -4.42 -7.32 14.30
N ALA A 9 -4.38 -8.61 14.62
CA ALA A 9 -3.32 -9.50 14.15
C ALA A 9 -3.31 -9.64 12.63
N GLU A 10 -4.48 -9.70 11.98
CA GLU A 10 -4.62 -9.72 10.52
C GLU A 10 -4.04 -8.43 9.89
N ILE A 11 -4.42 -7.26 10.40
CA ILE A 11 -3.89 -5.97 9.91
C ILE A 11 -2.36 -5.91 10.07
N GLN A 12 -1.81 -6.41 11.17
CA GLN A 12 -0.36 -6.43 11.38
C GLN A 12 0.35 -7.32 10.35
N GLN A 13 -0.22 -8.47 9.99
CA GLN A 13 0.34 -9.33 8.95
C GLN A 13 0.29 -8.65 7.57
N GLU A 14 -0.83 -8.04 7.21
CA GLU A 14 -0.99 -7.33 5.94
C GLU A 14 -0.08 -6.10 5.83
N ALA A 15 0.17 -5.40 6.95
CA ALA A 15 1.09 -4.27 7.00
C ALA A 15 2.54 -4.67 6.65
N ILE A 16 2.99 -5.87 7.06
CA ILE A 16 4.33 -6.39 6.73
C ILE A 16 4.44 -6.64 5.22
N ALA A 17 3.43 -7.26 4.63
CA ALA A 17 3.40 -7.52 3.19
C ALA A 17 3.35 -6.21 2.39
N THR A 18 2.51 -5.27 2.82
CA THR A 18 2.39 -3.93 2.21
C THR A 18 3.71 -3.18 2.24
N ARG A 19 4.41 -3.14 3.39
CA ARG A 19 5.72 -2.48 3.51
C ARG A 19 6.73 -3.06 2.53
N LYS A 20 6.86 -4.39 2.50
CA LYS A 20 7.76 -5.10 1.59
C LYS A 20 7.41 -4.84 0.12
N MET A 21 6.13 -4.70 -0.21
CA MET A 21 5.69 -4.38 -1.57
C MET A 21 6.08 -2.96 -1.96
N LEU A 22 5.83 -1.97 -1.08
CA LEU A 22 6.17 -0.57 -1.32
C LEU A 22 7.68 -0.35 -1.48
N GLU A 23 8.51 -1.06 -0.71
CA GLU A 23 9.98 -1.02 -0.81
C GLU A 23 10.51 -1.46 -2.18
N ARG A 24 9.75 -2.26 -2.93
CA ARG A 24 10.15 -2.74 -4.26
C ARG A 24 9.82 -1.78 -5.40
N ILE A 25 9.12 -0.68 -5.12
CA ILE A 25 8.70 0.25 -6.15
C ILE A 25 9.88 1.15 -6.52
N PRO A 26 10.38 1.09 -7.77
CA PRO A 26 11.49 1.91 -8.19
C PRO A 26 11.13 3.39 -8.22
N ALA A 27 12.06 4.27 -7.83
CA ALA A 27 11.84 5.71 -7.79
C ALA A 27 11.62 6.29 -9.20
N GLU A 28 12.26 5.72 -10.22
CA GLU A 28 12.08 6.06 -11.62
C GLU A 28 10.65 5.79 -12.14
N ALA A 29 9.89 4.91 -11.48
CA ALA A 29 8.50 4.66 -11.83
C ALA A 29 7.53 5.65 -11.16
N PHE A 30 7.97 6.56 -10.30
CA PHE A 30 7.08 7.42 -9.53
C PHE A 30 6.15 8.30 -10.38
N ASP A 31 6.64 8.78 -11.51
CA ASP A 31 5.87 9.60 -12.46
C ASP A 31 5.11 8.75 -13.49
N TRP A 32 5.36 7.43 -13.55
CA TRP A 32 4.66 6.54 -14.45
C TRP A 32 3.17 6.49 -14.11
N LYS A 33 2.35 6.45 -15.16
CA LYS A 33 0.91 6.31 -15.08
C LYS A 33 0.47 5.14 -15.97
N PRO A 34 -0.37 4.22 -15.47
CA PRO A 34 -0.95 3.15 -16.29
C PRO A 34 -1.77 3.70 -17.47
N TYR A 35 -2.42 4.84 -17.25
CA TYR A 35 -3.19 5.58 -18.24
C TYR A 35 -3.14 7.07 -17.90
N GLU A 36 -3.28 7.95 -18.87
CA GLU A 36 -3.06 9.41 -18.70
C GLU A 36 -3.93 10.05 -17.60
N ARG A 37 -5.18 9.58 -17.48
CA ARG A 37 -6.15 10.02 -16.45
C ARG A 37 -5.87 9.42 -15.06
N SER A 38 -5.08 8.36 -14.98
CA SER A 38 -4.78 7.69 -13.72
C SER A 38 -3.88 8.55 -12.83
N MET A 39 -3.93 8.26 -11.53
CA MET A 39 -2.94 8.75 -10.57
C MET A 39 -1.54 8.22 -10.96
N SER A 40 -0.50 8.98 -10.61
CA SER A 40 0.87 8.50 -10.76
C SER A 40 1.16 7.34 -9.82
N MET A 41 2.13 6.50 -10.17
CA MET A 41 2.55 5.38 -9.33
C MET A 41 2.87 5.84 -7.92
N LYS A 42 3.57 6.98 -7.76
CA LYS A 42 3.87 7.56 -6.45
C LYS A 42 2.61 7.81 -5.62
N ARG A 43 1.57 8.39 -6.22
CA ARG A 43 0.32 8.68 -5.51
C ARG A 43 -0.41 7.39 -5.15
N LEU A 44 -0.41 6.39 -6.04
CA LEU A 44 -0.99 5.07 -5.76
C LEU A 44 -0.26 4.36 -4.60
N SER A 45 1.07 4.39 -4.58
CA SER A 45 1.88 3.83 -3.49
C SER A 45 1.58 4.50 -2.15
N VAL A 46 1.50 5.84 -2.13
CA VAL A 46 1.15 6.59 -0.90
C VAL A 46 -0.27 6.28 -0.46
N LEU A 47 -1.24 6.20 -1.40
CA LEU A 47 -2.61 5.86 -1.06
C LEU A 47 -2.70 4.49 -0.35
N VAL A 48 -1.96 3.49 -0.83
CA VAL A 48 -1.91 2.17 -0.17
C VAL A 48 -1.26 2.25 1.21
N ALA A 49 -0.20 3.04 1.38
CA ALA A 49 0.43 3.25 2.67
C ALA A 49 -0.52 3.92 3.69
N ASP A 50 -1.40 4.80 3.22
CA ASP A 50 -2.33 5.57 4.07
C ASP A 50 -3.64 4.83 4.40
N MET A 51 -3.93 3.66 3.80
CA MET A 51 -5.23 2.98 3.97
C MET A 51 -5.58 2.53 5.39
N PHE A 52 -4.56 2.32 6.23
CA PHE A 52 -4.72 1.83 7.61
C PHE A 52 -4.19 2.81 8.66
N GLY A 53 -3.80 4.03 8.24
CA GLY A 53 -3.22 5.09 9.06
C GLY A 53 -4.20 6.18 9.48
#